data_AF-A0A9P6KE99-F1
#
_entry.id   AF-A0A9P6KE99-F1
#
_cell.length_a   1.000
_cell.length_b   1.000
_cell.length_c   1.000
_cell.angle_alpha   90.00
_cell.angle_beta   90.00
_cell.angle_gamma   90.00
#
_symmetry.space_group_name_H-M   'P 1'
#
loop_
_entity.id
_entity.type
_entity.pdbx_description
1 polymer ?
#
loop_
_entity_poly.entity_id
_entity_poly.type
_entity_poly.pdbx_seq_one_letter_code
_entity_poly.pdbx_strand_id
1 'polypeptide(L)' 'MSETHNTDLITLTRHVFQEQVDHHREASGDLTLLLTAIQLGCKFVASNVRKASLIS' A
#
# COMPACT_ATOMS: atom_id res chain seq x y z
N MET A 1 22.50 23.19 13.46
CA MET A 1 22.23 21.75 13.34
C MET A 1 21.11 21.59 12.33
N SER A 2 21.37 21.04 11.14
CA SER A 2 20.28 20.73 10.21
C SER A 2 19.48 19.58 10.79
N GLU A 3 18.19 19.79 11.05
CA GLU A 3 17.26 18.69 11.23
C GLU A 3 17.14 17.95 9.89
N THR A 4 17.69 16.76 9.82
CA THR A 4 17.45 15.86 8.69
C THR A 4 16.03 15.31 8.85
N HIS A 5 15.07 15.92 8.16
CA HIS A 5 13.70 15.39 8.14
C HIS A 5 13.71 13.93 7.63
N ASN A 6 13.12 13.02 8.39
CA ASN A 6 12.97 11.64 7.96
C ASN A 6 11.97 11.58 6.79
N THR A 7 12.50 11.36 5.59
CA THR A 7 11.73 11.26 4.34
C THR A 7 11.36 9.82 3.98
N ASP A 8 11.59 8.86 4.88
CA ASP A 8 11.30 7.45 4.62
C ASP A 8 9.82 7.12 4.81
N LEU A 9 9.05 7.28 3.72
CA LEU A 9 7.65 6.87 3.68
C LEU A 9 7.55 5.37 3.45
N ILE A 10 7.05 4.65 4.45
CA ILE A 10 6.73 3.23 4.33
C ILE A 10 5.32 3.08 3.75
N THR A 11 5.24 2.58 2.52
CA THR A 11 3.96 2.23 1.89
C THR A 11 3.51 0.84 2.32
N LEU A 12 2.20 0.56 2.23
CA LEU A 12 1.66 -0.77 2.57
C LEU A 12 2.36 -1.89 1.77
N THR A 13 2.54 -1.72 0.47
CA THR A 13 3.24 -2.70 -0.37
C THR A 13 4.69 -2.88 0.06
N ARG A 14 5.41 -1.79 0.38
CA ARG A 14 6.78 -1.88 0.88
C ARG A 14 6.82 -2.63 2.21
N HIS A 15 5.93 -2.31 3.14
CA HIS A 15 5.89 -2.93 4.44
C HIS A 15 5.67 -4.45 4.35
N VAL A 16 4.62 -4.87 3.65
CA VAL A 16 4.26 -6.29 3.51
C VAL A 16 5.34 -7.06 2.77
N PHE A 17 5.92 -6.47 1.72
CA PHE A 17 7.00 -7.11 0.97
C PHE A 17 8.27 -7.26 1.82
N GLN A 18 8.63 -6.22 2.59
CA GLN A 18 9.79 -6.27 3.47
C GLN A 18 9.60 -7.31 4.59
N GLU A 19 8.42 -7.35 5.20
CA GLU A 19 8.07 -8.35 6.21
C GLU A 19 8.16 -9.77 5.64
N GLN A 20 7.68 -9.98 4.41
CA GLN A 20 7.82 -11.26 3.71
C GLN A 20 9.30 -11.64 3.52
N VAL A 21 10.13 -10.74 2.99
CA VAL A 21 11.56 -11.02 2.72
C VAL A 21 12.36 -11.28 3.99
N ASP A 22 12.10 -10.51 5.05
CA ASP A 22 12.89 -10.54 6.28
C ASP A 22 12.47 -11.69 7.21
N HIS A 23 11.18 -12.00 7.28
CA HIS A 23 10.63 -12.95 8.25
C HIS A 23 10.06 -14.23 7.63
N HIS A 24 9.77 -14.25 6.33
CA HIS A 24 9.08 -15.36 5.65
C HIS A 24 9.73 -15.71 4.31
N ARG A 25 11.00 -16.12 4.31
CA ARG A 25 11.80 -16.36 3.09
C ARG A 25 11.24 -17.45 2.18
N GLU A 26 10.45 -18.36 2.72
CA GLU A 26 9.75 -19.43 2.00
C GLU A 26 8.44 -18.97 1.34
N ALA A 27 7.95 -17.77 1.66
CA ALA A 27 6.68 -17.28 1.15
C ALA A 27 6.79 -16.93 -0.34
N SER A 28 5.87 -17.49 -1.13
CA SER A 28 5.73 -17.26 -2.58
C SER A 28 5.28 -15.82 -2.92
N GLY A 29 4.59 -15.15 -1.98
CA GLY A 29 4.11 -13.77 -2.15
C GLY A 29 2.63 -13.63 -2.50
N ASP A 30 1.85 -14.70 -2.40
CA ASP A 30 0.40 -14.68 -2.70
C ASP A 30 -0.37 -13.69 -1.82
N LEU A 31 -0.01 -13.58 -0.54
CA LEU A 31 -0.59 -12.59 0.38
C LEU A 31 -0.27 -11.16 -0.06
N THR A 32 0.98 -10.90 -0.44
CA THR A 32 1.42 -9.58 -0.93
C THR A 32 0.65 -9.20 -2.19
N LEU A 33 0.42 -10.15 -3.10
CA LEU A 33 -0.39 -9.95 -4.29
C LEU A 33 -1.87 -9.69 -3.95
N LEU A 34 -2.44 -10.47 -3.04
CA LEU A 34 -3.82 -10.30 -2.57
C LEU A 34 -4.04 -8.91 -1.96
N LEU A 35 -3.16 -8.49 -1.05
CA LEU A 35 -3.25 -7.18 -0.39
C LEU A 35 -3.07 -6.03 -1.40
N THR A 36 -2.19 -6.20 -2.39
CA THR A 36 -2.03 -5.22 -3.47
C THR A 36 -3.30 -5.10 -4.32
N ALA A 37 -3.97 -6.21 -4.62
CA ALA A 37 -5.24 -6.21 -5.36
C ALA A 37 -6.38 -5.55 -4.56
N ILE A 38 -6.47 -5.83 -3.26
CA ILE A 38 -7.43 -5.15 -2.36
C ILE A 38 -7.18 -3.65 -2.35
N GLN A 39 -5.92 -3.22 -2.22
CA GLN A 39 -5.55 -1.82 -2.18
C GLN A 39 -5.92 -1.08 -3.48
N LEU A 40 -5.78 -1.73 -4.63
CA LEU A 40 -6.27 -1.22 -5.91
C LEU A 40 -7.79 -1.06 -5.91
N GLY A 41 -8.53 -2.08 -5.44
CA GLY A 41 -9.99 -2.03 -5.32
C GLY A 41 -10.46 -0.87 -4.45
N CYS A 42 -9.84 -0.66 -3.29
CA CYS A 42 -10.16 0.48 -2.41
C CYS A 42 -9.90 1.83 -3.10
N LYS A 43 -8.78 1.98 -3.82
CA LYS A 43 -8.48 3.21 -4.57
C LYS A 43 -9.50 3.46 -5.68
N PHE A 44 -9.93 2.42 -6.36
CA PHE A 44 -10.96 2.51 -7.39
C PHE A 44 -12.30 2.97 -6.80
N VAL A 45 -12.76 2.33 -5.72
CA VAL A 45 -14.00 2.73 -5.03
C VAL A 45 -13.93 4.18 -4.55
N ALA A 46 -12.83 4.57 -3.88
CA ALA A 46 -12.63 5.93 -3.41
C ALA A 46 -12.66 6.97 -4.56
N SER A 47 -12.06 6.63 -5.71
CA SER A 47 -12.10 7.46 -6.91
C SER A 47 -13.53 7.65 -7.43
N ASN A 48 -14.32 6.58 -7.48
CA ASN A 48 -15.71 6.67 -7.93
C ASN A 48 -16.60 7.46 -6.96
N VAL A 49 -16.44 7.25 -5.65
CA VAL A 49 -17.17 8.03 -4.62
C VAL A 49 -16.86 9.51 -4.77
N ARG A 50 -15.59 9.88 -4.94
CA ARG A 50 -15.19 11.29 -5.13
C ARG A 50 -15.69 11.90 -6.44
N LYS A 51 -15.89 11.10 -7.48
CA LYS A 51 -16.53 11.58 -8.72
C LYS A 51 -18.03 11.73 -8.57
N ALA A 52 -18.69 10.82 -7.84
CA ALA A 52 -20.13 10.89 -7.57
C ALA A 52 -20.50 12.15 -6.78
N SER A 53 -19.64 12.61 -5.86
CA SER A 53 -19.85 13.86 -5.13
C SER A 53 -19.73 15.14 -5.99
N LEU A 54 -19.26 15.05 -7.24
CA LEU A 54 -19.16 16.21 -8.13
C LEU A 54 -20.46 16.49 -8.90
N ILE A 55 -21.32 15.48 -9.03
CA ILE A 55 -22.60 15.58 -9.74
C ILE A 55 -23.79 15.73 -8.78
N SER A 56 -23.56 15.70 -7.47
CA SER A 56 -24.59 15.96 -6.44
C SER A 56 -24.52 17.41 -5.99
#